data_AF-A0A7S2Q4F2-F1
#
_entry.id   AF-A0A7S2Q4F2-F1
#
_cell.length_a   1.000
_cell.length_b   1.000
_cell.length_c   1.000
_cell.angle_alpha   90.00
_cell.angle_beta   90.00
_cell.angle_gamma   90.00
#
_symmetry.space_group_name_H-M   'P 1'
#
loop_
_entity.id
_entity.type
_entity.pdbx_description
1 polymer ?
#
loop_
_entity_poly.entity_id
_entity_poly.type
_entity_poly.pdbx_seq_one_letter_code
_entity_poly.pdbx_strand_id
1 'polypeptide(L)'
;MTSALEGSPVAEEVSCYHAVNEVRLGGIVLLVRAEIDACMCAPGTLRPSHSDAWIPQKFSDPLDLCRAGAFVGPGQGSMIELKTKGARGMRARGVDWKAFYLQMLFSGTDQLILGVHSDGDFGRDGVWPYSLDQVAQQAGDTGADLGRLAGLLSRILAAARGMPGGAAQAS
;
A
#
# COMPACT_ATOMS: atom_id res chain seq x y z
N MET A 1 51.09 8.32 -10.54
CA MET A 1 50.09 7.29 -10.93
C MET A 1 48.74 7.73 -10.41
N THR A 2 48.04 8.54 -11.21
CA THR A 2 46.68 9.02 -10.95
C THR A 2 45.70 8.04 -11.58
N SER A 3 45.11 7.17 -10.77
CA SER A 3 44.01 6.30 -11.19
C SER A 3 42.77 7.16 -11.36
N ALA A 4 42.33 7.32 -12.61
CA ALA A 4 41.03 7.87 -12.94
C ALA A 4 39.97 6.83 -12.55
N LEU A 5 39.15 7.16 -11.57
CA LEU A 5 37.92 6.41 -11.31
C LEU A 5 36.99 6.66 -12.50
N GLU A 6 36.91 5.65 -13.36
CA GLU A 6 35.98 5.54 -14.47
C GLU A 6 34.57 5.87 -13.99
N GLY A 7 33.89 6.74 -14.75
CA GLY A 7 32.55 7.20 -14.47
C GLY A 7 31.61 6.02 -14.29
N SER A 8 31.14 5.81 -13.06
CA SER A 8 29.93 5.03 -12.85
C SER A 8 28.83 5.65 -13.72
N PRO A 9 28.11 4.84 -14.53
CA PRO A 9 26.92 5.35 -15.19
C PRO A 9 26.06 5.96 -14.11
N VAL A 10 25.71 7.24 -14.29
CA VAL A 10 24.70 7.90 -13.46
C VAL A 10 23.47 7.01 -13.60
N ALA A 11 23.19 6.20 -12.57
CA ALA A 11 22.03 5.35 -12.57
C ALA A 11 20.85 6.28 -12.84
N GLU A 12 20.05 5.98 -13.87
CA GLU A 12 18.80 6.69 -14.09
C GLU A 12 18.09 6.79 -12.74
N GLU A 13 17.83 8.02 -12.29
CA GLU A 13 17.07 8.24 -11.06
C GLU A 13 15.70 7.62 -11.27
N VAL A 14 15.56 6.38 -10.80
CA VAL A 14 14.25 5.74 -10.67
C VAL A 14 13.53 6.53 -9.59
N SER A 15 12.76 7.53 -10.02
CA SER A 15 12.15 8.50 -9.11
C SER A 15 11.04 7.89 -8.26
N CYS A 16 10.55 6.70 -8.60
CA CYS A 16 9.45 6.02 -7.91
C CYS A 16 9.35 4.54 -8.29
N TYR A 17 8.91 3.70 -7.34
CA TYR A 17 8.55 2.31 -7.57
C TYR A 17 7.02 2.17 -7.53
N HIS A 18 6.45 1.39 -8.45
CA HIS A 18 5.02 1.13 -8.48
C HIS A 18 4.72 -0.37 -8.43
N ALA A 19 3.75 -0.75 -7.59
CA ALA A 19 3.14 -2.07 -7.61
C ALA A 19 1.82 -2.03 -8.38
N VAL A 20 1.52 -3.12 -9.08
CA VAL A 20 0.20 -3.36 -9.68
C VAL A 20 -0.44 -4.54 -8.95
N ASN A 21 -1.56 -4.27 -8.29
CA ASN A 21 -2.31 -5.25 -7.52
C ASN A 21 -3.65 -5.51 -8.20
N GLU A 22 -4.00 -6.77 -8.38
CA GLU A 22 -5.36 -7.21 -8.60
C GLU A 22 -6.02 -7.34 -7.23
N VAL A 23 -7.11 -6.61 -7.02
CA VAL A 23 -7.87 -6.60 -5.77
C VAL A 23 -9.28 -7.08 -6.06
N ARG A 24 -9.69 -8.14 -5.37
CA ARG A 24 -11.05 -8.68 -5.44
C ARG A 24 -11.83 -8.18 -4.24
N LEU A 25 -12.92 -7.48 -4.51
CA LEU A 25 -13.78 -6.90 -3.48
C LEU A 25 -15.25 -7.20 -3.82
N GLY A 26 -15.86 -8.08 -3.03
CA GLY A 26 -17.18 -8.65 -3.34
C GLY A 26 -17.10 -9.50 -4.62
N GLY A 27 -17.71 -9.03 -5.71
CA GLY A 27 -17.64 -9.66 -7.03
C GLY A 27 -16.85 -8.87 -8.07
N ILE A 28 -16.16 -7.80 -7.66
CA ILE A 28 -15.47 -6.88 -8.56
C ILE A 28 -13.97 -7.13 -8.49
N VAL A 29 -13.34 -7.18 -9.66
CA VAL A 29 -11.88 -7.18 -9.80
C VAL A 29 -11.43 -5.76 -10.13
N LEU A 30 -10.56 -5.22 -9.31
CA LEU A 30 -9.93 -3.92 -9.46
C LEU A 30 -8.46 -4.12 -9.79
N LEU A 31 -7.93 -3.33 -10.73
CA LEU A 31 -6.50 -3.20 -10.94
C LEU A 31 -6.05 -1.90 -10.28
N VAL A 32 -5.28 -2.02 -9.21
CA VAL A 32 -4.77 -0.90 -8.42
C VAL A 32 -3.29 -0.74 -8.71
N ARG A 33 -2.92 0.41 -9.28
CA ARG A 33 -1.53 0.85 -9.36
C ARG A 33 -1.23 1.72 -8.16
N ALA A 34 -0.31 1.30 -7.32
CA ALA A 34 0.09 2.02 -6.12
C ALA A 34 1.58 2.37 -6.18
N GLU A 35 1.93 3.57 -5.75
CA GLU A 35 3.32 3.93 -5.44
C GLU A 35 3.75 3.22 -4.16
N ILE A 36 5.01 2.79 -4.10
CA ILE A 36 5.62 2.20 -2.91
C ILE A 36 6.75 3.12 -2.48
N ASP A 37 6.64 3.65 -1.26
CA ASP A 37 7.57 4.64 -0.75
C ASP A 37 8.96 4.05 -0.50
N ALA A 38 9.01 2.84 0.06
CA ALA A 38 10.26 2.16 0.36
C ALA A 38 10.11 0.64 0.43
N CYS A 39 11.24 -0.05 0.49
CA CYS A 39 11.30 -1.47 0.81
C CYS A 39 12.48 -1.74 1.74
N MET A 40 12.35 -2.77 2.57
CA MET A 40 13.43 -3.28 3.40
C MET A 40 13.66 -4.73 3.02
N CYS A 41 14.64 -4.99 2.17
CA CYS A 41 15.00 -6.31 1.70
C CYS A 41 16.50 -6.41 1.42
N ALA A 42 17.01 -7.63 1.20
CA ALA A 42 18.40 -7.80 0.80
C ALA A 42 18.69 -7.13 -0.57
N PRO A 43 19.93 -6.66 -0.82
CA PRO A 43 20.30 -6.12 -2.12
C PRO A 43 20.04 -7.13 -3.25
N GLY A 44 19.36 -6.67 -4.30
CA GLY A 44 19.03 -7.50 -5.46
C GLY A 44 17.82 -8.42 -5.30
N THR A 45 17.08 -8.34 -4.17
CA THR A 45 15.78 -9.01 -4.01
C THR A 45 14.73 -8.44 -4.96
N LEU A 46 14.59 -7.11 -5.01
CA LEU A 46 13.78 -6.45 -6.02
C LEU A 46 14.59 -6.28 -7.29
N ARG A 47 14.24 -7.07 -8.31
CA ARG A 47 14.72 -6.88 -9.68
C ARG A 47 13.52 -6.71 -10.58
N PRO A 48 13.44 -5.64 -11.39
CA PRO A 48 12.45 -5.53 -12.43
C PRO A 48 12.46 -6.82 -13.25
N SER A 49 11.29 -7.48 -13.32
CA SER A 49 11.11 -8.67 -14.14
C SER A 49 9.83 -8.51 -14.93
N HIS A 50 9.86 -8.91 -16.19
CA HIS A 50 8.68 -9.04 -17.04
C HIS A 50 7.96 -10.36 -16.70
N SER A 51 7.55 -10.50 -15.44
CA SER A 51 6.79 -11.65 -14.99
C SER A 51 5.31 -11.42 -15.26
N ASP A 52 4.69 -12.31 -16.02
CA ASP A 52 3.24 -12.37 -16.20
C ASP A 52 2.53 -13.08 -15.03
N ALA A 53 3.29 -13.55 -14.04
CA ALA A 53 2.74 -14.25 -12.88
C ALA A 53 2.07 -13.28 -11.91
N TRP A 54 0.83 -13.60 -11.54
CA TRP A 54 0.10 -12.98 -10.44
C TRP A 54 0.30 -13.81 -9.19
N ILE A 55 0.84 -13.21 -8.14
CA ILE A 55 1.19 -13.93 -6.91
C ILE A 55 0.19 -13.54 -5.83
N PRO A 56 -0.64 -14.49 -5.34
CA PRO A 56 -1.57 -14.24 -4.27
C PRO A 56 -0.85 -13.74 -3.02
N GLN A 57 -1.44 -12.73 -2.39
CA GLN A 57 -0.99 -12.19 -1.13
C GLN A 57 -2.13 -12.32 -0.12
N LYS A 58 -1.82 -12.86 1.06
CA LYS A 58 -2.81 -13.05 2.11
C LYS A 58 -2.78 -11.83 3.03
N PHE A 59 -3.74 -10.92 2.85
CA PHE A 59 -3.80 -9.66 3.60
C PHE A 59 -4.92 -9.65 4.67
N SER A 60 -6.15 -10.04 4.33
CA SER A 60 -7.25 -10.36 5.26
C SER A 60 -8.57 -10.55 4.49
N ASP A 61 -9.52 -11.31 5.04
CA ASP A 61 -10.92 -11.35 4.56
C ASP A 61 -11.56 -9.97 4.81
N PRO A 62 -12.23 -9.29 3.84
CA PRO A 62 -12.79 -9.82 2.58
C PRO A 62 -12.05 -9.47 1.30
N LEU A 63 -10.75 -9.20 1.37
CA LEU A 63 -9.99 -8.69 0.23
C LEU A 63 -8.93 -9.71 -0.20
N ASP A 64 -9.17 -10.33 -1.37
CA ASP A 64 -8.13 -11.12 -2.03
C ASP A 64 -7.27 -10.19 -2.87
N LEU A 65 -5.96 -10.22 -2.63
CA LEU A 65 -4.99 -9.43 -3.38
C LEU A 65 -4.04 -10.38 -4.12
N CYS A 66 -3.83 -10.13 -5.41
CA CYS A 66 -2.76 -10.73 -6.18
C CYS A 66 -1.86 -9.62 -6.72
N ARG A 67 -0.54 -9.83 -6.74
CA ARG A 67 0.42 -8.83 -7.23
C ARG A 67 1.09 -9.30 -8.52
N ALA A 68 1.25 -8.38 -9.47
CA ALA A 68 2.05 -8.59 -10.66
C ALA A 68 3.43 -7.93 -10.53
N GLY A 69 4.42 -8.50 -11.25
CA GLY A 69 5.77 -7.96 -11.32
C GLY A 69 6.65 -8.31 -10.13
N ALA A 70 7.73 -7.55 -9.95
CA ALA A 70 8.65 -7.73 -8.84
C ALA A 70 7.98 -7.33 -7.52
N PHE A 71 8.29 -8.04 -6.44
CA PHE A 71 7.88 -7.65 -5.09
C PHE A 71 8.78 -8.35 -4.07
N VAL A 72 8.78 -7.83 -2.86
CA VAL A 72 9.45 -8.48 -1.73
C VAL A 72 8.50 -9.54 -1.18
N GLY A 73 8.83 -10.81 -1.38
CA GLY A 73 8.02 -11.93 -0.92
C GLY A 73 8.10 -12.17 0.58
N PRO A 74 7.19 -12.99 1.14
CA PRO A 74 7.23 -13.40 2.54
C PRO A 74 8.62 -13.95 2.92
N GLY A 75 9.19 -13.41 3.99
CA GLY A 75 10.53 -13.79 4.48
C GLY A 75 11.72 -13.19 3.71
N GLN A 76 11.47 -12.38 2.67
CA GLN A 76 12.52 -11.68 1.92
C GLN A 76 12.67 -10.20 2.34
N GLY A 77 11.75 -9.71 3.17
CA GLY A 77 11.70 -8.32 3.62
C GLY A 77 10.26 -7.78 3.68
N SER A 78 10.13 -6.46 3.62
CA SER A 78 8.84 -5.74 3.68
C SER A 78 8.75 -4.61 2.65
N MET A 79 7.53 -4.35 2.19
CA MET A 79 7.15 -3.20 1.37
C MET A 79 6.56 -2.14 2.32
N ILE A 80 7.12 -0.94 2.28
CA ILE A 80 6.95 0.05 3.32
C ILE A 80 6.13 1.24 2.80
N GLU A 81 5.13 1.63 3.59
CA GLU A 81 4.45 2.92 3.52
C GLU A 81 5.11 3.90 4.51
N LEU A 82 5.45 5.10 4.05
CA LEU A 82 6.03 6.17 4.86
C LEU A 82 5.00 7.28 5.09
N LYS A 83 4.70 7.59 6.35
CA LYS A 83 3.84 8.71 6.70
C LYS A 83 4.54 9.65 7.66
N THR A 84 4.26 10.94 7.52
CA THR A 84 4.75 11.96 8.46
C THR A 84 3.59 12.72 9.09
N LYS A 85 3.76 13.16 10.34
CA LYS A 85 2.78 14.00 11.03
C LYS A 85 3.44 15.00 11.96
N GLY A 86 2.98 16.25 11.94
CA GLY A 86 3.45 17.24 12.92
C GLY A 86 2.93 16.89 14.32
N ALA A 87 3.78 17.00 15.34
CA ALA A 87 3.47 16.66 16.74
C ALA A 87 2.21 17.40 17.25
N ARG A 88 2.07 18.68 16.89
CA ARG A 88 0.86 19.48 17.19
C ARG A 88 -0.39 18.88 16.54
N GLY A 89 -0.31 18.50 15.27
CA GLY A 89 -1.41 17.90 14.52
C GLY A 89 -1.77 16.51 15.03
N MET A 90 -0.78 15.71 15.44
CA MET A 90 -1.00 14.40 16.06
C MET A 90 -1.76 14.52 17.38
N ARG A 91 -1.38 15.46 18.25
CA ARG A 91 -2.10 15.69 19.52
C ARG A 91 -3.54 16.17 19.31
N ALA A 92 -3.75 17.05 18.33
CA ALA A 92 -5.06 17.66 18.10
C ALA A 92 -6.05 16.75 17.37
N ARG A 93 -5.57 15.95 16.40
CA ARG A 93 -6.43 15.16 15.49
C ARG A 93 -6.17 13.66 15.52
N GLY A 94 -5.18 13.19 16.27
CA GLY A 94 -4.76 11.79 16.27
C GLY A 94 -4.19 11.34 14.93
N VAL A 95 -4.16 10.04 14.70
CA VAL A 95 -3.79 9.42 13.42
C VAL A 95 -5.05 8.86 12.77
N ASP A 96 -5.21 9.06 11.47
CA ASP A 96 -6.30 8.44 10.72
C ASP A 96 -5.90 7.01 10.34
N TRP A 97 -5.96 6.13 11.34
CA TRP A 97 -5.54 4.75 11.19
C TRP A 97 -6.34 4.01 10.13
N LYS A 98 -7.61 4.36 9.96
CA LYS A 98 -8.48 3.76 8.94
C LYS A 98 -8.02 4.12 7.53
N ALA A 99 -7.69 5.39 7.28
CA ALA A 99 -7.13 5.79 6.00
C ALA A 99 -5.78 5.10 5.72
N PHE A 100 -4.88 5.04 6.71
CA PHE A 100 -3.59 4.37 6.55
C PHE A 100 -3.75 2.88 6.29
N TYR A 101 -4.62 2.20 7.05
CA TYR A 101 -4.92 0.78 6.86
C TYR A 101 -5.44 0.50 5.44
N LEU A 102 -6.46 1.23 5.00
CA LEU A 102 -7.04 1.03 3.66
C LEU A 102 -6.00 1.30 2.57
N GLN A 103 -5.20 2.35 2.71
CA GLN A 103 -4.13 2.63 1.75
C GLN A 103 -3.13 1.47 1.68
N MET A 104 -2.65 0.99 2.83
CA MET A 104 -1.72 -0.14 2.90
C MET A 104 -2.32 -1.43 2.33
N LEU A 105 -3.60 -1.66 2.58
CA LEU A 105 -4.34 -2.83 2.08
C LEU A 105 -4.41 -2.82 0.55
N PHE A 106 -4.74 -1.69 -0.08
CA PHE A 106 -4.84 -1.58 -1.53
C PHE A 106 -3.46 -1.49 -2.23
N SER A 107 -2.45 -0.92 -1.57
CA SER A 107 -1.07 -0.89 -2.07
C SER A 107 -0.36 -2.23 -1.88
N GLY A 108 -0.81 -3.05 -0.94
CA GLY A 108 -0.19 -4.29 -0.50
C GLY A 108 1.15 -4.07 0.23
N THR A 109 1.30 -2.96 0.94
CA THR A 109 2.41 -2.73 1.87
C THR A 109 2.10 -3.41 3.21
N ASP A 110 3.09 -4.07 3.80
CA ASP A 110 2.96 -4.84 5.04
C ASP A 110 3.51 -4.10 6.27
N GLN A 111 4.20 -2.97 6.07
CA GLN A 111 4.75 -2.15 7.13
C GLN A 111 4.49 -0.65 6.91
N LEU A 112 4.13 0.05 7.97
CA LEU A 112 4.06 1.50 8.05
C LEU A 112 5.22 2.01 8.90
N ILE A 113 5.92 3.04 8.43
CA ILE A 113 6.82 3.85 9.25
C ILE A 113 6.18 5.23 9.41
N LEU A 114 5.76 5.55 10.64
CA LEU A 114 5.19 6.84 10.98
C LEU A 114 6.26 7.72 11.64
N GLY A 115 6.65 8.80 10.96
CA GLY A 115 7.51 9.85 11.52
C GLY A 115 6.69 10.99 12.11
N VAL A 116 6.83 11.29 13.41
CA VAL A 116 6.29 12.51 14.02
C VAL A 116 7.39 13.52 14.24
N HIS A 117 7.18 14.71 13.71
CA HIS A 117 8.16 15.79 13.75
C HIS A 117 7.63 17.00 14.52
N SER A 118 8.56 17.76 15.11
CA SER A 118 8.27 19.09 15.66
C SER A 118 8.94 20.12 14.76
N ASP A 119 8.13 20.89 14.03
CA ASP A 119 8.58 21.97 13.13
C ASP A 119 9.62 21.54 12.06
N GLY A 120 9.59 20.27 11.68
CA GLY A 120 10.41 19.69 10.61
C GLY A 120 11.45 18.68 11.12
N ASP A 121 11.71 18.69 12.42
CA ASP A 121 12.70 17.82 13.03
C ASP A 121 12.07 16.55 13.59
N PHE A 122 12.58 15.39 13.13
CA PHE A 122 12.27 14.09 13.72
C PHE A 122 13.18 13.87 14.92
N GLY A 123 12.61 13.91 16.13
CA GLY A 123 13.35 13.56 17.35
C GLY A 123 13.80 12.09 17.32
N ARG A 124 14.71 11.71 18.23
CA ARG A 124 15.20 10.31 18.35
C ARG A 124 14.08 9.28 18.48
N ASP A 125 13.00 9.65 19.16
CA ASP A 125 11.85 8.76 19.41
C ASP A 125 10.66 9.10 18.48
N GLY A 126 10.90 9.89 17.44
CA GLY A 126 9.86 10.39 16.53
C GLY A 126 9.58 9.48 15.35
N VAL A 127 10.03 8.22 15.34
CA VAL A 127 9.82 7.27 14.23
C VAL A 127 9.33 5.96 14.80
N TRP A 128 8.11 5.56 14.43
CA TRP A 128 7.49 4.32 14.91
C TRP A 128 7.15 3.39 13.76
N PRO A 129 7.66 2.16 13.77
CA PRO A 129 7.23 1.11 12.86
C PRO A 129 5.93 0.47 13.35
N TYR A 130 5.04 0.16 12.41
CA TYR A 130 3.83 -0.63 12.64
C TYR A 130 3.72 -1.71 11.55
N SER A 131 3.45 -2.95 11.94
CA SER A 131 3.00 -3.97 10.98
C SER A 131 1.58 -3.65 10.51
N LEU A 132 1.18 -4.20 9.37
CA LEU A 132 -0.20 -4.08 8.90
C LEU A 132 -1.23 -4.53 9.95
N ASP A 133 -0.97 -5.62 10.68
CA ASP A 133 -1.85 -6.11 11.74
C ASP A 133 -1.99 -5.09 12.88
N GLN A 134 -0.91 -4.42 13.26
CA GLN A 134 -0.96 -3.36 14.27
C GLN A 134 -1.76 -2.17 13.77
N VAL A 135 -1.59 -1.78 12.50
CA VAL A 135 -2.38 -0.71 11.88
C VAL A 135 -3.87 -1.11 11.81
N ALA A 136 -4.17 -2.37 11.47
CA ALA A 136 -5.52 -2.91 11.45
C ALA A 136 -6.20 -2.84 12.83
N GLN A 137 -5.48 -3.23 13.89
CA GLN A 137 -5.95 -3.13 15.26
C GLN A 137 -6.27 -1.68 15.65
N GLN A 138 -5.44 -0.73 15.25
CA GLN A 138 -5.69 0.70 15.49
C GLN A 138 -6.85 1.25 14.66
N ALA A 139 -7.04 0.76 13.42
CA ALA A 139 -8.11 1.15 12.53
C ALA A 139 -9.49 0.65 12.99
N GLY A 140 -9.52 -0.45 13.76
CA GLY A 140 -10.73 -1.12 14.17
C GLY A 140 -11.44 -1.80 13.00
N ASP A 141 -12.76 -1.95 13.09
CA ASP A 141 -13.55 -2.57 12.03
C ASP A 141 -13.64 -1.65 10.79
N THR A 142 -13.18 -2.17 9.66
CA THR A 142 -13.21 -1.55 8.33
C THR A 142 -14.11 -2.30 7.35
N GLY A 143 -14.73 -3.41 7.78
CA GLY A 143 -15.60 -4.24 6.94
C GLY A 143 -16.81 -3.48 6.41
N ALA A 144 -17.41 -2.62 7.24
CA ALA A 144 -18.52 -1.76 6.82
C ALA A 144 -18.12 -0.76 5.70
N ASP A 145 -16.89 -0.23 5.74
CA ASP A 145 -16.40 0.71 4.73
C ASP A 145 -16.06 -0.02 3.43
N LEU A 146 -15.41 -1.18 3.53
CA LEU A 146 -15.13 -2.05 2.38
C LEU A 146 -16.42 -2.54 1.71
N GLY A 147 -17.43 -2.93 2.50
CA GLY A 147 -18.75 -3.30 1.99
C GLY A 147 -19.47 -2.13 1.29
N ARG A 148 -19.39 -0.92 1.86
CA ARG A 148 -19.93 0.30 1.23
C ARG A 148 -19.22 0.60 -0.10
N LEU A 149 -17.89 0.47 -0.13
CA LEU A 149 -17.09 0.66 -1.33
C LEU A 149 -17.45 -0.38 -2.41
N ALA A 150 -17.57 -1.66 -2.03
CA ALA A 150 -17.99 -2.73 -2.94
C ALA A 150 -19.36 -2.41 -3.58
N GLY A 151 -20.33 -2.00 -2.77
CA GLY A 151 -21.66 -1.62 -3.24
C GLY A 151 -21.65 -0.39 -4.15
N LEU A 152 -20.83 0.61 -3.85
CA LEU A 152 -20.65 1.80 -4.70
C LEU A 152 -20.05 1.44 -6.06
N LEU A 153 -18.96 0.67 -6.07
CA LEU A 153 -18.31 0.22 -7.30
C LEU A 153 -19.24 -0.64 -8.16
N SER A 154 -20.06 -1.48 -7.52
CA SER A 154 -21.06 -2.30 -8.21
C SER A 154 -22.09 -1.44 -8.95
N ARG A 155 -22.57 -0.36 -8.30
CA ARG A 155 -23.49 0.60 -8.94
C ARG A 155 -22.83 1.35 -10.09
N ILE A 156 -21.58 1.78 -9.92
CA ILE A 156 -20.81 2.46 -10.99
C ILE A 156 -20.68 1.52 -12.20
N LEU A 157 -20.32 0.26 -11.97
CA LEU A 157 -20.18 -0.72 -13.04
C LEU A 157 -21.51 -1.02 -13.75
N ALA A 158 -22.60 -1.13 -13.00
CA ALA A 158 -23.94 -1.32 -13.57
C ALA A 158 -24.35 -0.14 -14.45
N ALA A 159 -24.17 1.09 -13.95
CA ALA A 159 -24.46 2.32 -14.68
C ALA A 159 -23.61 2.43 -15.96
N ALA A 160 -22.31 2.17 -15.88
CA ALA A 160 -21.39 2.22 -17.02
C ALA A 160 -21.73 1.20 -18.12
N ARG A 161 -22.33 0.06 -17.75
CA ARG A 161 -22.79 -0.99 -18.68
C ARG A 161 -24.18 -0.72 -19.26
N GLY A 162 -24.84 0.38 -18.89
CA GLY A 162 -26.22 0.65 -19.28
C GLY A 162 -27.22 -0.35 -18.71
N MET A 163 -26.84 -1.09 -17.66
CA MET A 163 -27.77 -1.98 -16.98
C MET A 163 -28.69 -1.13 -16.09
N PRO A 164 -30.03 -1.33 -16.13
CA PRO A 164 -30.92 -0.64 -15.22
C PRO A 164 -30.46 -0.94 -13.78
N GLY A 165 -30.26 0.11 -12.98
CA GLY A 165 -29.68 0.01 -11.65
C GLY A 165 -30.48 -0.93 -10.75
N GLY A 166 -30.12 -2.21 -10.74
CA GLY A 166 -30.70 -3.20 -9.86
C GLY A 166 -30.35 -2.83 -8.44
N ALA A 167 -31.36 -2.56 -7.62
CA ALA A 167 -31.20 -2.52 -6.17
C ALA A 167 -30.57 -3.84 -5.75
N ALA A 168 -29.31 -3.80 -5.31
CA ALA A 168 -28.66 -4.95 -4.70
C ALA A 168 -29.50 -5.35 -3.47
N GLN A 169 -30.17 -6.50 -3.55
CA GLN A 169 -30.73 -7.13 -2.35
C GLN A 169 -29.55 -7.55 -1.49
N ALA A 170 -29.39 -6.89 -0.34
CA ALA A 170 -28.46 -7.31 0.69
C ALA A 170 -28.98 -8.62 1.28
N SER A 171 -28.22 -9.69 1.11
CA SER A 171 -28.36 -10.95 1.86
C SER A 171 -27.51 -10.92 3.12
#